data_AF-X0TAS2-F1
#
_entry.id   AF-X0TAS2-F1
#
_cell.length_a   1.000
_cell.length_b   1.000
_cell.length_c   1.000
_cell.angle_alpha   90.00
_cell.angle_beta   90.00
_cell.angle_gamma   90.00
#
_symmetry.space_group_name_H-M   'P 1'
#
loop_
_entity.id
_entity.type
_entity.pdbx_description
1 polymer ?
#
loop_
_entity_poly.entity_id
_entity_poly.type
_entity_poly.pdbx_seq_one_letter_code
_entity_poly.pdbx_strand_id
1 'polypeptide(L)'
;MQTSCDGLLNLSDEETIRAARRYRNSPQTFVEEVLGVDFWPKQVEIIESVRDNERTAVKACHASGKTKAAADTAVWFLTAHYPSAVITTAPTNRQVAELLWREMRYDYHSAKVPLGGRFYEIPKWQLAD
;
A
#
# COMPACT_ATOMS: atom_id res chain seq x y z
N MET A 1 22.75 8.82 -15.31
CA MET A 1 22.65 7.52 -16.02
C MET A 1 21.19 7.16 -16.03
N GLN A 2 20.55 7.46 -17.17
CA GLN A 2 19.11 7.55 -17.34
C GLN A 2 18.69 6.35 -18.15
N THR A 3 18.07 5.37 -17.50
CA THR A 3 17.60 4.16 -18.19
C THR A 3 16.30 3.68 -17.55
N SER A 4 15.29 3.50 -18.40
CA SER A 4 14.05 2.73 -18.18
C SER A 4 12.91 3.36 -17.38
N CYS A 5 12.37 4.49 -17.83
CA CYS A 5 10.95 4.84 -17.59
C CYS A 5 10.05 4.66 -18.82
N ASP A 6 10.61 4.34 -20.00
CA ASP A 6 9.88 4.37 -21.28
C ASP A 6 8.98 3.13 -21.54
N GLY A 7 8.94 2.15 -20.63
CA GLY A 7 8.19 0.91 -20.82
C GLY A 7 6.72 0.91 -20.35
N LEU A 8 6.29 1.94 -19.60
CA LEU A 8 4.95 1.96 -18.98
C LEU A 8 4.02 3.05 -19.54
N LEU A 9 4.49 3.89 -20.48
CA LEU A 9 3.72 5.00 -21.07
C LEU A 9 2.97 4.63 -22.35
N ASN A 10 2.47 3.39 -22.46
CA ASN A 10 1.69 2.92 -23.62
C ASN A 10 0.48 2.07 -23.21
N LEU A 11 -0.17 2.40 -22.10
CA LEU A 11 -1.50 1.88 -21.78
C LEU A 11 -2.53 2.90 -22.24
N SER A 12 -3.55 2.44 -22.97
CA SER A 12 -4.71 3.30 -23.26
C SER A 12 -5.37 3.73 -21.94
N ASP A 13 -5.96 4.94 -21.90
CA ASP A 13 -6.62 5.46 -20.70
C ASP A 13 -7.63 4.45 -20.12
N GLU A 14 -8.33 3.69 -20.98
CA GLU A 14 -9.27 2.65 -20.57
C GLU A 14 -8.62 1.46 -19.86
N GLU A 15 -7.45 1.01 -20.31
CA GLU A 15 -6.72 -0.10 -19.68
C GLU A 15 -6.18 0.31 -18.30
N THR A 16 -5.69 1.54 -18.20
CA THR A 16 -5.24 2.13 -16.93
C THR A 16 -6.40 2.27 -15.96
N ILE A 17 -7.56 2.78 -16.41
CA ILE A 17 -8.77 2.89 -15.58
C ILE A 17 -9.27 1.51 -15.15
N ARG A 18 -9.23 0.51 -16.04
CA ARG A 18 -9.64 -0.87 -15.73
C ARG A 18 -8.72 -1.49 -14.68
N ALA A 19 -7.40 -1.33 -14.84
CA ALA A 19 -6.42 -1.80 -13.87
C ALA A 19 -6.59 -1.11 -12.51
N ALA A 20 -6.76 0.22 -12.50
CA ALA A 20 -7.00 0.99 -11.28
C ALA A 20 -8.28 0.52 -10.55
N ARG A 21 -9.38 0.29 -11.27
CA ARG A 21 -10.62 -0.25 -10.69
C ARG A 21 -10.44 -1.67 -10.15
N ARG A 22 -9.70 -2.52 -10.85
CA ARG A 22 -9.38 -3.88 -10.38
C ARG A 22 -8.65 -3.83 -9.05
N TYR A 23 -7.57 -3.06 -8.96
CA TYR A 23 -6.79 -2.96 -7.72
C TYR A 23 -7.55 -2.26 -6.59
N ARG A 24 -8.43 -1.31 -6.90
CA ARG A 24 -9.33 -0.69 -5.93
C ARG A 24 -10.33 -1.68 -5.32
N ASN A 25 -10.88 -2.59 -6.12
CA ASN A 25 -11.92 -3.53 -5.65
C ASN A 25 -11.33 -4.84 -5.10
N SER A 26 -10.09 -5.16 -5.45
CA SER A 26 -9.39 -6.38 -5.07
C SER A 26 -8.08 -6.05 -4.36
N PRO A 27 -8.12 -5.67 -3.06
CA PRO A 27 -6.93 -5.36 -2.29
C PRO A 27 -5.93 -6.51 -2.24
N GLN A 28 -6.40 -7.76 -2.10
CA GLN A 28 -5.53 -8.94 -2.13
C GLN A 28 -4.72 -9.01 -3.44
N THR A 29 -5.40 -8.85 -4.58
CA THR A 29 -4.75 -8.85 -5.90
C THR A 29 -3.72 -7.73 -6.02
N PHE A 30 -3.99 -6.55 -5.45
CA PHE A 30 -3.00 -5.48 -5.41
C PHE A 30 -1.76 -5.90 -4.61
N VAL A 31 -1.94 -6.46 -3.41
CA VAL A 31 -0.82 -6.86 -2.56
C VAL A 31 0.03 -7.95 -3.25
N GLU A 32 -0.58 -8.93 -3.91
CA GLU A 32 0.13 -10.01 -4.59
C GLU A 32 0.83 -9.57 -5.89
N GLU A 33 0.14 -8.80 -6.73
CA GLU A 33 0.64 -8.41 -8.07
C GLU A 33 1.52 -7.16 -8.03
N VAL A 34 1.20 -6.19 -7.17
CA VAL A 34 1.90 -4.91 -7.09
C VAL A 34 2.99 -4.93 -6.02
N LEU A 35 2.65 -5.33 -4.78
CA LEU A 35 3.63 -5.36 -3.70
C LEU A 35 4.48 -6.63 -3.70
N GLY A 36 3.96 -7.72 -4.28
CA GLY A 36 4.64 -9.01 -4.29
C GLY A 36 4.64 -9.73 -2.95
N VAL A 37 3.63 -9.46 -2.12
CA VAL A 37 3.48 -10.05 -0.79
C VAL A 37 2.37 -11.10 -0.81
N ASP A 38 2.63 -12.26 -0.22
CA ASP A 38 1.63 -13.31 -0.04
C ASP A 38 0.98 -13.17 1.34
N PHE A 39 -0.31 -12.81 1.36
CA PHE A 39 -1.08 -12.74 2.60
C PHE A 39 -1.55 -14.11 3.05
N TRP A 40 -1.42 -14.38 4.35
CA TRP A 40 -2.13 -15.50 4.96
C TRP A 40 -3.61 -15.13 5.16
N PRO A 41 -4.51 -16.12 5.36
CA PRO A 41 -5.95 -15.90 5.31
C PRO A 41 -6.46 -14.75 6.19
N LYS A 42 -5.91 -14.56 7.39
CA LYS A 42 -6.38 -13.49 8.27
C LYS A 42 -5.94 -12.10 7.83
N GLN A 43 -4.82 -11.96 7.13
CA GLN A 43 -4.43 -10.67 6.55
C GLN A 43 -5.33 -10.28 5.39
N VAL A 44 -5.75 -11.27 4.58
CA VAL A 44 -6.78 -11.08 3.56
C VAL A 44 -8.07 -10.58 4.19
N GLU A 45 -8.55 -11.24 5.25
CA GLU A 45 -9.76 -10.78 5.97
C GLU A 45 -9.64 -9.35 6.50
N ILE A 46 -8.44 -8.93 6.95
CA ILE A 46 -8.20 -7.58 7.45
C ILE A 46 -8.33 -6.56 6.32
N ILE A 47 -7.61 -6.75 5.22
CA ILE A 47 -7.59 -5.75 4.13
C ILE A 47 -8.94 -5.71 3.38
N GLU A 48 -9.62 -6.85 3.26
CA GLU A 48 -10.99 -6.90 2.72
C GLU A 48 -11.99 -6.23 3.67
N SER A 49 -11.85 -6.41 4.98
CA SER A 49 -12.69 -5.68 5.93
C SER A 49 -12.52 -4.17 5.78
N VAL A 50 -11.31 -3.67 5.53
CA VAL A 50 -11.05 -2.24 5.28
C VAL A 50 -11.69 -1.77 3.97
N ARG A 51 -11.74 -2.61 2.93
CA ARG A 51 -12.46 -2.30 1.68
C ARG A 51 -13.98 -2.17 1.93
N ASP A 52 -14.54 -3.10 2.70
CA ASP A 52 -15.98 -3.28 2.81
C ASP A 52 -16.63 -2.45 3.92
N ASN A 53 -15.85 -1.88 4.85
CA ASN A 53 -16.34 -1.19 6.03
C ASN A 53 -15.67 0.17 6.22
N GLU A 54 -16.43 1.17 6.69
CA GLU A 54 -15.86 2.47 7.09
C GLU A 54 -14.89 2.33 8.29
N ARG A 55 -15.14 1.33 9.15
CA ARG A 55 -14.36 1.10 10.37
C ARG A 55 -14.03 -0.37 10.54
N THR A 56 -12.74 -0.67 10.66
CA THR A 56 -12.23 -2.02 10.92
C THR A 56 -11.44 -2.02 12.22
N ALA A 57 -11.79 -2.93 13.13
CA ALA A 57 -11.07 -3.16 14.36
C ALA A 57 -10.45 -4.55 14.36
N VAL A 58 -9.13 -4.63 14.49
CA VAL A 58 -8.38 -5.89 14.53
C VAL A 58 -7.82 -6.08 15.93
N LYS A 59 -8.16 -7.19 16.58
CA LYS A 59 -7.64 -7.51 17.91
C LYS A 59 -6.12 -7.71 17.85
N ALA A 60 -5.40 -7.08 18.78
CA ALA A 60 -3.95 -7.17 18.84
C ALA A 60 -3.50 -8.61 19.17
N CYS A 61 -2.45 -9.05 18.46
CA CYS A 61 -1.75 -10.30 18.70
C CYS A 61 -0.24 -10.08 18.47
N HIS A 62 0.61 -10.85 19.15
CA HIS A 62 2.07 -10.76 18.98
C HIS A 62 2.52 -11.60 17.78
N ALA A 63 3.51 -11.12 17.04
CA ALA A 63 4.11 -11.80 15.88
C ALA A 63 3.13 -12.23 14.76
N SER A 64 1.92 -11.67 14.69
CA SER A 64 0.88 -12.07 13.72
C SER A 64 0.95 -11.38 12.34
N GLY A 65 1.98 -10.57 12.09
CA GLY A 65 2.07 -9.80 10.83
C GLY A 65 1.07 -8.65 10.70
N LYS A 66 0.40 -8.24 11.79
CA LYS A 66 -0.60 -7.14 11.77
C LYS A 66 -0.04 -5.78 11.34
N THR A 67 1.21 -5.47 11.70
CA THR A 67 1.86 -4.22 11.30
C THR A 67 2.12 -4.21 9.81
N LYS A 68 2.59 -5.35 9.28
CA LYS A 68 2.79 -5.53 7.84
C LYS A 68 1.48 -5.36 7.08
N ALA A 69 0.43 -6.06 7.52
CA ALA A 69 -0.91 -5.93 6.94
C ALA A 69 -1.42 -4.48 6.93
N ALA A 70 -1.23 -3.74 8.03
CA ALA A 70 -1.62 -2.33 8.12
C ALA A 70 -0.80 -1.42 7.18
N ALA A 71 0.50 -1.69 7.02
CA ALA A 71 1.37 -0.97 6.10
C ALA A 71 0.95 -1.20 4.64
N ASP A 72 0.78 -2.46 4.24
CA ASP A 72 0.38 -2.84 2.89
C ASP A 72 -1.02 -2.29 2.56
N THR A 73 -1.93 -2.28 3.54
CA THR A 73 -3.25 -1.65 3.42
C THR A 73 -3.14 -0.13 3.20
N ALA A 74 -2.24 0.55 3.93
CA ALA A 74 -2.01 1.98 3.74
C ALA A 74 -1.45 2.28 2.34
N VAL A 75 -0.49 1.47 1.87
CA VAL A 75 0.10 1.59 0.53
C VAL A 75 -0.97 1.37 -0.55
N TRP A 76 -1.79 0.33 -0.41
CA TRP A 76 -2.92 0.06 -1.30
C TRP A 76 -3.90 1.23 -1.34
N PHE A 77 -4.30 1.77 -0.18
CA PHE A 77 -5.26 2.87 -0.14
C PHE A 77 -4.70 4.15 -0.79
N LEU A 78 -3.43 4.46 -0.54
CA LEU A 78 -2.78 5.64 -1.11
C LEU A 78 -2.68 5.57 -2.64
N THR A 79 -2.43 4.37 -3.18
CA THR A 79 -2.17 4.17 -4.61
C THR A 79 -3.46 3.90 -5.40
N ALA A 80 -4.36 3.05 -4.90
CA ALA A 80 -5.57 2.64 -5.61
C ALA A 80 -6.73 3.64 -5.50
N HIS A 81 -6.68 4.58 -4.53
CA HIS A 81 -7.74 5.57 -4.30
C HIS A 81 -7.34 7.01 -4.63
N TYR A 82 -6.39 7.22 -5.54
CA TYR A 82 -5.95 8.56 -5.91
C TYR A 82 -7.12 9.46 -6.39
N PRO A 83 -7.19 10.74 -5.95
CA PRO A 83 -6.37 11.37 -4.91
C PRO A 83 -6.82 10.97 -3.51
N SER A 84 -5.90 10.45 -2.69
CA SER A 84 -6.17 10.07 -1.29
C SER A 84 -5.01 10.47 -0.36
N ALA A 85 -5.30 10.50 0.93
CA ALA A 85 -4.30 10.70 1.98
C ALA A 85 -4.50 9.65 3.08
N VAL A 86 -3.40 9.09 3.57
CA VAL A 86 -3.42 8.12 4.68
C VAL A 86 -2.71 8.74 5.88
N ILE A 87 -3.41 8.80 7.01
CA ILE A 87 -2.89 9.33 8.27
C ILE A 87 -2.71 8.17 9.24
N THR A 88 -1.50 8.01 9.75
CA THR A 88 -1.16 6.91 10.67
C THR A 88 -0.81 7.47 12.03
N THR A 89 -1.42 6.96 13.10
CA THR A 89 -1.17 7.40 14.49
C THR A 89 -0.84 6.21 15.38
N ALA A 90 0.02 6.41 16.37
CA ALA A 90 0.29 5.43 17.41
C ALA A 90 0.60 6.14 18.75
N PRO A 91 0.59 5.44 19.88
CA PRO A 91 0.94 6.01 21.18
C PRO A 91 2.32 6.67 21.22
N THR A 92 3.28 6.18 20.42
CA THR A 92 4.63 6.77 20.33
C THR A 92 5.06 6.96 18.88
N ASN A 93 5.80 8.04 18.60
CA ASN A 93 6.39 8.29 17.28
C ASN A 93 7.28 7.14 16.82
N ARG A 94 7.98 6.50 17.75
CA ARG A 94 8.81 5.32 17.47
C ARG A 94 8.00 4.17 16.86
N GLN A 95 6.80 3.91 17.37
CA GLN A 95 5.93 2.86 16.82
C GLN A 95 5.46 3.19 15.40
N VAL A 96 5.23 4.46 15.09
CA VAL A 96 4.89 4.88 13.73
C VAL A 96 6.11 4.74 12.82
N ALA A 97 7.21 5.41 13.16
CA ALA A 97 8.39 5.54 12.30
C ALA A 97 9.18 4.23 12.11
N GLU A 98 9.35 3.43 13.17
CA GLU A 98 10.22 2.25 13.16
C GLU A 98 9.49 0.94 12.85
N LEU A 99 8.17 0.89 13.06
CA LEU A 99 7.39 -0.30 12.75
C LEU A 99 6.63 -0.10 11.45
N LEU A 100 5.57 0.71 11.45
CA LEU A 100 4.67 0.84 10.30
C LEU A 100 5.40 1.42 9.07
N TRP A 101 6.09 2.56 9.26
CA TRP A 101 6.79 3.24 8.16
C TRP A 101 8.02 2.50 7.66
N ARG A 102 8.61 1.63 8.50
CA ARG A 102 9.67 0.72 8.04
C ARG A 102 9.11 -0.30 7.05
N GLU A 103 7.95 -0.89 7.35
CA GLU A 103 7.30 -1.82 6.41
C GLU A 103 6.86 -1.09 5.14
N MET A 104 6.26 0.10 5.24
CA MET A 104 5.87 0.89 4.05
C MET A 104 7.08 1.27 3.17
N ARG A 105 8.24 1.58 3.78
CA ARG A 105 9.49 1.80 3.03
C ARG A 105 9.95 0.52 2.33
N TYR A 106 9.86 -0.62 3.01
CA TYR A 106 10.17 -1.89 2.40
C TYR A 106 9.30 -2.11 1.17
N ASP A 107 7.97 -1.96 1.29
CA ASP A 107 7.04 -2.09 0.15
C ASP A 107 7.35 -1.15 -0.99
N TYR A 108 7.64 0.11 -0.68
CA TYR A 108 7.99 1.11 -1.68
C TYR A 108 9.20 0.69 -2.52
N HIS A 109 10.21 0.08 -1.90
CA HIS A 109 11.43 -0.33 -2.56
C HIS A 109 11.39 -1.74 -3.16
N SER A 110 10.56 -2.63 -2.62
CA SER A 110 10.45 -4.03 -3.06
C SER A 110 9.28 -4.33 -3.98
N ALA A 111 8.38 -3.37 -4.21
CA ALA A 111 7.22 -3.55 -5.07
C ALA A 111 7.64 -4.01 -6.48
N LYS A 112 6.85 -4.94 -7.04
CA LYS A 112 7.02 -5.47 -8.39
C LYS A 112 6.76 -4.40 -9.46
N VAL A 113 5.94 -3.41 -9.13
CA VAL A 113 5.60 -2.28 -9.98
C VAL A 113 6.04 -0.99 -9.28
N PRO A 114 6.69 -0.04 -9.98
CA PRO A 114 7.08 1.23 -9.38
C PRO A 114 5.82 2.01 -8.94
N LEU A 115 5.71 2.25 -7.62
CA LEU A 115 4.56 2.95 -7.02
C LEU A 115 4.54 4.46 -7.30
N GLY A 116 5.65 5.02 -7.79
CA GLY A 116 5.81 6.45 -8.08
C GLY A 116 5.89 7.35 -6.84
N GLY A 117 6.01 8.66 -7.06
CA GLY A 117 6.12 9.64 -5.99
C GLY A 117 7.50 9.73 -5.32
N ARG A 118 7.57 10.44 -4.19
CA ARG A 118 8.77 10.51 -3.34
C ARG A 118 8.45 10.09 -1.92
N PHE A 119 9.13 9.05 -1.46
CA PHE A 119 9.11 8.63 -0.07
C PHE A 119 10.16 9.44 0.71
N TYR A 120 9.73 10.22 1.70
CA TYR A 120 10.65 11.04 2.51
C TYR A 120 11.14 10.27 3.75
N GLU A 121 12.28 10.68 4.34
CA GLU A 121 12.82 10.07 5.57
C GLU A 121 11.94 10.32 6.79
N ILE A 122 11.29 11.49 6.83
CA ILE A 122 10.18 11.80 7.73
C ILE A 122 8.91 11.06 7.29
N PRO A 123 7.93 10.80 8.19
CA PRO A 123 6.69 10.10 7.87
C PRO A 123 5.80 10.90 6.90
N LYS A 124 6.24 11.03 5.64
CA LYS A 124 5.57 11.73 4.57
C LYS A 124 5.84 10.99 3.26
N TRP A 125 4.78 10.57 2.58
CA TRP A 125 4.84 10.08 1.20
C TRP A 125 3.92 10.97 0.36
N GLN A 126 4.48 11.59 -0.68
CA GLN A 126 3.73 12.40 -1.64
C GLN A 126 3.85 11.74 -3.01
N LEU A 127 2.70 11.55 -3.68
CA LEU A 127 2.66 11.19 -5.08
C LEU A 127 3.06 12.43 -5.91
N ALA A 128 3.74 12.22 -7.03
CA ALA A 128 4.15 13.32 -7.91
C ALA A 128 2.90 13.93 -8.58
N ASP A 129 2.93 15.25 -8.76
CA ASP A 129 1.85 16.03 -9.38
C ASP A 129 1.53 15.58 -10.81
#